data_AF-A0A6I2X183-F1
#
_entry.id   AF-A0A6I2X183-F1
#
_cell.length_a   1.000
_cell.length_b   1.000
_cell.length_c   1.000
_cell.angle_alpha   90.00
_cell.angle_beta   90.00
_cell.angle_gamma   90.00
#
_symmetry.space_group_name_H-M   'P 1'
#
loop_
_entity.id
_entity.type
_entity.pdbx_description
1 polymer ?
#
loop_
_entity_poly.entity_id
_entity_poly.type
_entity_poly.pdbx_seq_one_letter_code
_entity_poly.pdbx_strand_id
1 'polypeptide(L)'
;MAFQLAVCAEMVFTDMPFIERVERIHAKGLCVEMWDWSNKDLVQLAATGATFTSMTGYLRGTLTTAHGIEELLSTAKLSIEASRHFGNLNLNLHGTGLGEGGLPVEPVDEVTEAMWHSARETLQQIAELGEQEGVNFVLENLNLDVDHPGVPFARAHDTLALVSHVNNPHLKMNLDLYHAQIGEGNLISLIEQSLPWIGEIQIADVPGRCEPGTGEINY
;
A
#
# COMPACT_ATOMS: atom_id res chain seq x y z
N MET A 1 4.97 -12.45 -20.81
CA MET A 1 4.97 -12.76 -19.36
C MET A 1 3.55 -12.59 -18.88
N ALA A 2 3.03 -13.50 -18.05
CA ALA A 2 1.75 -13.33 -17.39
C ALA A 2 1.99 -12.62 -16.06
N PHE A 3 1.15 -11.64 -15.72
CA PHE A 3 1.18 -11.00 -14.40
C PHE A 3 0.65 -11.96 -13.34
N GLN A 4 1.20 -11.91 -12.12
CA GLN A 4 0.58 -12.55 -10.97
C GLN A 4 -0.56 -11.65 -10.49
N LEU A 5 -1.78 -12.18 -10.46
CA LEU A 5 -2.96 -11.43 -10.03
C LEU A 5 -3.28 -11.75 -8.58
N ALA A 6 -3.53 -10.70 -7.80
CA ALA A 6 -4.05 -10.78 -6.45
C ALA A 6 -5.39 -10.07 -6.35
N VAL A 7 -6.21 -10.47 -5.39
CA VAL A 7 -7.50 -9.83 -5.09
C VAL A 7 -7.51 -9.39 -3.63
N CYS A 8 -7.87 -8.14 -3.41
CA CYS A 8 -8.10 -7.56 -2.09
C CYS A 8 -9.33 -8.21 -1.42
N ALA A 9 -9.11 -8.96 -0.35
CA ALA A 9 -10.20 -9.65 0.37
C ALA A 9 -11.09 -8.70 1.20
N GLU A 10 -10.66 -7.47 1.43
CA GLU A 10 -11.48 -6.40 2.00
C GLU A 10 -12.53 -5.88 1.01
N MET A 11 -12.29 -5.99 -0.29
CA MET A 11 -13.11 -5.37 -1.33
C MET A 11 -14.11 -6.31 -2.01
N VAL A 12 -13.93 -7.63 -1.88
CA VAL A 12 -14.80 -8.64 -2.53
C VAL A 12 -15.42 -9.60 -1.53
N PHE A 13 -16.57 -10.18 -1.87
CA PHE A 13 -17.29 -11.14 -1.00
C PHE A 13 -17.56 -10.56 0.40
N THR A 14 -17.90 -9.27 0.47
CA THR A 14 -17.98 -8.51 1.73
C THR A 14 -19.11 -8.95 2.66
N ASP A 15 -20.04 -9.75 2.13
CA ASP A 15 -21.12 -10.42 2.85
C ASP A 15 -20.66 -11.70 3.60
N MET A 16 -19.44 -12.17 3.37
CA MET A 16 -18.88 -13.37 3.97
C MET A 16 -17.88 -13.07 5.09
N PRO A 17 -17.64 -14.00 6.04
CA PRO A 17 -16.49 -13.93 6.96
C PRO A 17 -15.17 -13.85 6.20
N PHE A 18 -14.20 -13.09 6.71
CA PHE A 18 -12.95 -12.79 6.00
C PHE A 18 -12.21 -14.04 5.49
N ILE A 19 -12.11 -15.09 6.31
CA ILE A 19 -11.44 -16.34 5.92
C ILE A 19 -12.12 -17.04 4.73
N GLU A 20 -13.46 -17.01 4.66
CA GLU A 20 -14.19 -17.62 3.54
C GLU A 20 -13.93 -16.85 2.23
N ARG A 21 -13.69 -15.54 2.32
CA ARG A 21 -13.27 -14.72 1.16
C ARG A 21 -11.91 -15.17 0.65
N VAL A 22 -10.95 -15.35 1.56
CA VAL A 22 -9.59 -15.83 1.25
C VAL A 22 -9.64 -17.20 0.58
N GLU A 23 -10.38 -18.15 1.14
CA GLU A 23 -10.54 -19.50 0.57
C GLU A 23 -11.17 -19.44 -0.83
N ARG A 24 -12.17 -18.56 -1.03
CA ARG A 24 -12.85 -18.41 -2.32
C ARG A 24 -11.97 -17.75 -3.38
N ILE A 25 -11.14 -16.77 -3.01
CA ILE A 25 -10.14 -16.17 -3.90
C ILE A 25 -9.09 -17.22 -4.28
N HIS A 26 -8.56 -17.95 -3.31
CA HIS A 26 -7.58 -19.01 -3.53
C HIS A 26 -8.12 -20.12 -4.44
N ALA A 27 -9.37 -20.55 -4.26
CA ALA A 27 -10.02 -21.56 -5.10
C ALA A 27 -10.17 -21.12 -6.58
N LYS A 28 -10.08 -19.81 -6.86
CA LYS A 28 -10.05 -19.27 -8.23
C LYS A 28 -8.64 -19.22 -8.83
N GLY A 29 -7.62 -19.63 -8.08
CA GLY A 29 -6.22 -19.61 -8.50
C GLY A 29 -5.58 -18.22 -8.45
N LEU A 30 -6.16 -17.30 -7.69
CA LEU A 30 -5.66 -15.93 -7.50
C LEU A 30 -4.92 -15.82 -6.16
N CYS A 31 -3.95 -14.92 -6.10
CA CYS A 31 -3.34 -14.50 -4.84
C CYS A 31 -4.29 -13.61 -4.04
N VAL A 32 -3.96 -13.38 -2.77
CA VAL A 32 -4.76 -12.58 -1.85
C VAL A 32 -3.97 -11.37 -1.39
N GLU A 33 -4.61 -10.22 -1.42
CA GLU A 33 -4.14 -9.02 -0.74
C GLU A 33 -5.07 -8.75 0.45
N MET A 34 -4.50 -8.21 1.52
CA MET A 34 -5.21 -8.01 2.79
C MET A 34 -4.75 -6.72 3.44
N TRP A 35 -5.64 -5.81 3.81
CA TRP A 35 -5.27 -4.57 4.49
C TRP A 35 -4.90 -4.79 5.97
N ASP A 36 -5.85 -4.57 6.88
CA ASP A 36 -5.60 -4.56 8.32
C ASP A 36 -5.44 -5.98 8.87
N TRP A 37 -4.21 -6.44 9.01
CA TRP A 37 -3.90 -7.75 9.58
C TRP A 37 -4.15 -7.81 11.10
N SER A 38 -4.19 -6.67 11.81
CA SER A 38 -4.15 -6.62 13.28
C SER A 38 -5.43 -7.13 13.96
N ASN A 39 -6.53 -7.18 13.21
CA ASN A 39 -7.82 -7.66 13.68
C ASN A 39 -8.15 -9.10 13.22
N LYS A 40 -7.16 -9.83 12.69
CA LYS A 40 -7.35 -11.15 12.06
C LYS A 40 -6.53 -12.27 12.71
N ASP A 41 -6.99 -13.50 12.56
CA ASP A 41 -6.24 -14.69 12.97
C ASP A 41 -5.27 -15.12 11.86
N LEU A 42 -4.02 -14.67 11.95
CA LEU A 42 -3.01 -14.91 10.93
C LEU A 42 -2.60 -16.38 10.80
N VAL A 43 -2.68 -17.15 11.91
CA VAL A 43 -2.39 -18.58 11.89
C VAL A 43 -3.46 -19.30 11.08
N GLN A 44 -4.72 -18.96 11.31
CA GLN A 44 -5.84 -19.53 10.56
C GLN A 44 -5.78 -19.15 9.07
N LEU A 45 -5.44 -17.90 8.77
CA LEU A 45 -5.27 -17.44 7.38
C LEU A 45 -4.13 -18.14 6.66
N ALA A 46 -2.97 -18.29 7.29
CA ALA A 46 -1.84 -19.02 6.72
C ALA A 46 -2.18 -20.50 6.47
N ALA A 47 -3.01 -21.11 7.33
CA ALA A 47 -3.43 -22.50 7.20
C ALA A 47 -4.37 -22.76 5.98
N THR A 48 -4.93 -21.71 5.36
CA THR A 48 -5.76 -21.86 4.15
C THR A 48 -4.97 -22.34 2.92
N GLY A 49 -3.65 -22.14 2.91
CA GLY A 49 -2.80 -22.40 1.75
C GLY A 49 -2.84 -21.31 0.68
N ALA A 50 -3.58 -20.22 0.90
CA ALA A 50 -3.59 -19.07 0.00
C ALA A 50 -2.21 -18.38 -0.04
N THR A 51 -1.83 -17.87 -1.21
CA THR A 51 -0.65 -17.02 -1.35
C THR A 51 -1.03 -15.58 -1.14
N PHE A 52 -0.49 -14.95 -0.09
CA PHE A 52 -0.68 -13.53 0.17
C PHE A 52 0.44 -12.71 -0.48
N THR A 53 0.10 -11.60 -1.13
CA THR A 53 1.07 -10.77 -1.86
C THR A 53 1.36 -9.43 -1.20
N SER A 54 0.42 -8.89 -0.43
CA SER A 54 0.58 -7.60 0.23
C SER A 54 -0.29 -7.50 1.47
N MET A 55 0.18 -6.71 2.44
CA MET A 55 -0.62 -6.23 3.55
C MET A 55 -0.17 -4.89 4.11
N THR A 56 -0.97 -4.26 4.97
CA THR A 56 -0.54 -3.01 5.63
C THR A 56 0.74 -3.23 6.45
N GLY A 57 1.76 -2.42 6.15
CA GLY A 57 3.12 -2.51 6.67
C GLY A 57 3.39 -1.76 7.96
N TYR A 58 2.37 -1.15 8.56
CA TYR A 58 2.42 -0.35 9.78
C TYR A 58 1.00 -0.25 10.35
N LEU A 59 0.84 0.22 11.59
CA LEU A 59 -0.49 0.41 12.20
C LEU A 59 -0.79 1.86 12.54
N ARG A 60 0.23 2.63 12.90
CA ARG A 60 0.11 4.04 13.33
C ARG A 60 1.38 4.80 12.98
N GLY A 61 1.33 6.12 13.11
CA GLY A 61 2.46 7.01 12.91
C GLY A 61 2.40 7.80 11.60
N THR A 62 3.40 8.65 11.39
CA THR A 62 3.49 9.56 10.26
C THR A 62 4.94 9.65 9.77
N LEU A 63 5.14 10.14 8.55
CA LEU A 63 6.48 10.34 8.00
C LEU A 63 7.19 11.61 8.49
N THR A 64 6.54 12.46 9.30
CA THR A 64 6.95 13.87 9.42
C THR A 64 7.18 14.37 10.84
N THR A 65 6.42 13.87 11.84
CA THR A 65 6.58 14.31 13.23
C THR A 65 7.47 13.34 13.98
N ALA A 66 8.30 13.84 14.91
CA ALA A 66 9.23 12.96 15.64
C ALA A 66 8.52 11.79 16.36
N HIS A 67 7.38 12.07 16.99
CA HIS A 67 6.54 11.03 17.61
C HIS A 67 5.91 10.10 16.57
N GLY A 68 5.39 10.64 15.46
CA GLY A 68 4.80 9.86 14.39
C GLY A 68 5.80 8.92 13.73
N ILE A 69 7.06 9.35 13.58
CA ILE A 69 8.15 8.53 13.02
C ILE A 69 8.48 7.38 13.97
N GLU A 70 8.58 7.65 15.27
CA GLU A 70 8.81 6.62 16.29
C GLU A 70 7.69 5.56 16.28
N GLU A 71 6.42 6.00 16.23
CA GLU A 71 5.27 5.09 16.13
C GLU A 71 5.25 4.30 14.81
N LEU A 72 5.58 4.94 13.68
CA LEU A 72 5.62 4.29 12.38
C LEU A 72 6.66 3.17 12.35
N LEU A 73 7.89 3.45 12.81
CA LEU A 73 8.95 2.44 12.88
C LEU A 73 8.63 1.34 13.90
N SER A 74 8.02 1.70 15.02
CA SER A 74 7.56 0.76 16.05
C SER A 74 6.51 -0.22 15.50
N THR A 75 5.48 0.30 14.84
CA THR A 75 4.38 -0.53 14.33
C THR A 75 4.71 -1.23 13.02
N ALA A 76 5.68 -0.73 12.26
CA ALA A 76 6.26 -1.44 11.13
C ALA A 76 6.91 -2.75 11.58
N LYS A 77 7.65 -2.75 12.71
CA LYS A 77 8.22 -3.99 13.28
C LYS A 77 7.16 -5.02 13.64
N LEU A 78 6.01 -4.59 14.17
CA LEU A 78 4.89 -5.50 14.43
C LEU A 78 4.34 -6.11 13.12
N SER A 79 4.27 -5.31 12.06
CA SER A 79 3.82 -5.79 10.74
C SER A 79 4.82 -6.76 10.10
N ILE A 80 6.12 -6.57 10.34
CA ILE A 80 7.16 -7.54 9.96
C ILE A 80 6.98 -8.86 10.71
N GLU A 81 6.69 -8.82 12.02
CA GLU A 81 6.43 -10.04 12.78
C GLU A 81 5.20 -10.77 12.26
N ALA A 82 4.13 -10.04 11.96
CA ALA A 82 2.90 -10.57 11.38
C ALA A 82 3.10 -11.17 9.98
N SER A 83 3.90 -10.53 9.11
CA SER A 83 4.12 -11.01 7.74
C SER A 83 4.83 -12.36 7.66
N ARG A 84 5.60 -12.73 8.70
CA ARG A 84 6.28 -14.03 8.79
C ARG A 84 5.33 -15.24 8.72
N HIS A 85 4.04 -15.05 8.98
CA HIS A 85 3.03 -16.09 8.78
C HIS A 85 2.81 -16.45 7.30
N PHE A 86 3.10 -15.53 6.38
CA PHE A 86 2.75 -15.64 4.97
C PHE A 86 3.97 -15.73 4.04
N GLY A 87 5.17 -15.46 4.56
CA GLY A 87 6.42 -15.50 3.79
C GLY A 87 6.74 -14.14 3.17
N ASN A 88 7.07 -14.13 1.87
CA ASN A 88 7.47 -12.91 1.17
C ASN A 88 6.25 -12.20 0.58
N LEU A 89 5.81 -11.14 1.26
CA LEU A 89 4.80 -10.20 0.78
C LEU A 89 5.32 -8.76 0.87
N ASN A 90 4.64 -7.84 0.18
CA ASN A 90 4.89 -6.41 0.29
C ASN A 90 4.19 -5.81 1.51
N LEU A 91 4.88 -4.92 2.22
CA LEU A 91 4.36 -4.18 3.36
C LEU A 91 3.97 -2.76 2.92
N ASN A 92 2.68 -2.53 2.75
CA ASN A 92 2.14 -1.28 2.22
C ASN A 92 2.16 -0.13 3.25
N LEU A 93 2.62 1.04 2.82
CA LEU A 93 2.79 2.24 3.63
C LEU A 93 2.12 3.44 2.96
N HIS A 94 1.72 4.42 3.77
CA HIS A 94 1.23 5.71 3.31
C HIS A 94 1.97 6.84 4.02
N GLY A 95 1.75 8.08 3.56
CA GLY A 95 2.38 9.26 4.17
C GLY A 95 1.99 9.52 5.64
N THR A 96 0.89 8.93 6.10
CA THR A 96 0.35 9.06 7.46
C THR A 96 -0.50 7.85 7.84
N GLY A 97 -0.82 7.68 9.11
CA GLY A 97 -1.80 6.69 9.57
C GLY A 97 -3.20 6.98 9.02
N LEU A 98 -3.86 5.94 8.50
CA LEU A 98 -5.23 6.03 8.01
C LEU A 98 -6.19 5.45 9.06
N GLY A 99 -7.29 6.17 9.31
CA GLY A 99 -8.35 5.81 10.23
C GLY A 99 -9.59 5.28 9.50
N GLU A 100 -10.76 5.53 10.10
CA GLU A 100 -12.05 5.11 9.55
C GLU A 100 -12.27 5.66 8.14
N GLY A 101 -12.70 4.80 7.22
CA GLY A 101 -12.93 5.16 5.82
C GLY A 101 -11.66 5.49 5.03
N GLY A 102 -10.47 5.19 5.55
CA GLY A 102 -9.20 5.52 4.90
C GLY A 102 -8.78 6.99 5.06
N LEU A 103 -9.46 7.76 5.91
CA LEU A 103 -9.11 9.16 6.13
C LEU A 103 -7.84 9.31 6.98
N PRO A 104 -7.02 10.35 6.77
CA PRO A 104 -5.83 10.58 7.59
C PRO A 104 -6.22 10.84 9.05
N VAL A 105 -5.55 10.19 9.99
CA VAL A 105 -5.72 10.47 11.43
C VAL A 105 -5.29 11.91 11.76
N GLU A 106 -4.22 12.36 11.12
CA GLU A 106 -3.69 13.72 11.19
C GLU A 106 -3.65 14.31 9.76
N PRO A 107 -4.73 14.98 9.30
CA PRO A 107 -4.75 15.58 7.97
C PRO A 107 -3.75 16.73 7.88
N VAL A 108 -3.18 16.92 6.68
CA VAL A 108 -2.30 18.02 6.35
C VAL A 108 -2.85 18.81 5.16
N ASP A 109 -2.96 20.13 5.32
CA ASP A 109 -3.41 21.03 4.25
C ASP A 109 -2.32 21.24 3.18
N GLU A 110 -1.06 21.40 3.61
CA GLU A 110 0.08 21.65 2.72
C GLU A 110 1.33 20.91 3.22
N VAL A 111 1.99 20.18 2.32
CA VAL A 111 3.25 19.50 2.61
C VAL A 111 4.42 20.47 2.47
N THR A 112 5.02 20.86 3.59
CA THR A 112 6.15 21.79 3.61
C THR A 112 7.47 21.13 3.19
N GLU A 113 8.48 21.92 2.82
CA GLU A 113 9.82 21.40 2.48
C GLU A 113 10.48 20.64 3.66
N ALA A 114 10.23 21.09 4.90
CA ALA A 114 10.69 20.39 6.09
C ALA A 114 10.06 18.99 6.21
N MET A 115 8.77 18.86 5.89
CA MET A 115 8.09 17.57 5.84
C MET A 115 8.68 16.66 4.76
N TRP A 116 8.99 17.20 3.58
CA TRP A 116 9.67 16.44 2.52
C TRP A 116 11.02 15.89 2.97
N HIS A 117 11.80 16.68 3.71
CA HIS A 117 13.06 16.22 4.29
C HIS A 117 12.83 15.08 5.29
N SER A 118 11.95 15.28 6.26
CA SER A 118 11.62 14.26 7.27
C SER A 118 11.08 12.97 6.65
N ALA A 119 10.25 13.08 5.61
CA ALA A 119 9.71 11.91 4.93
C ALA A 119 10.79 11.10 4.23
N ARG A 120 11.75 11.75 3.56
CA ARG A 120 12.91 11.07 2.96
C ARG A 120 13.76 10.35 4.00
N GLU A 121 14.06 11.01 5.12
CA GLU A 121 14.83 10.41 6.23
C GLU A 121 14.10 9.24 6.88
N THR A 122 12.78 9.34 7.01
CA THR A 122 11.95 8.28 7.60
C THR A 122 11.85 7.08 6.66
N LEU A 123 11.67 7.32 5.37
CA LEU A 123 11.61 6.27 4.36
C LEU A 123 12.98 5.59 4.16
N GLN A 124 14.08 6.32 4.33
CA GLN A 124 15.42 5.72 4.41
C GLN A 124 15.52 4.74 5.58
N GLN A 125 15.04 5.12 6.78
CA GLN A 125 15.01 4.23 7.94
C GLN A 125 14.10 3.00 7.73
N ILE A 126 12.96 3.17 7.05
CA ILE A 126 12.07 2.07 6.67
C ILE A 126 12.76 1.12 5.69
N ALA A 127 13.47 1.65 4.69
CA ALA A 127 14.19 0.84 3.73
C ALA A 127 15.32 0.03 4.40
N GLU A 128 16.07 0.66 5.31
CA GLU A 128 17.10 -0.01 6.11
C GLU A 128 16.51 -1.09 7.02
N LEU A 129 15.34 -0.84 7.62
CA LEU A 129 14.61 -1.85 8.39
C LEU A 129 14.18 -3.02 7.50
N GLY A 130 13.67 -2.74 6.31
CA GLY A 130 13.31 -3.76 5.32
C GLY A 130 14.49 -4.63 4.90
N GLU A 131 15.65 -4.01 4.66
CA GLU A 131 16.90 -4.71 4.34
C GLU A 131 17.38 -5.61 5.49
N GLN A 132 17.36 -5.10 6.72
CA GLN A 132 17.76 -5.85 7.91
C GLN A 132 16.89 -7.08 8.16
N GLU A 133 15.59 -6.96 7.91
CA GLU A 133 14.60 -8.01 8.18
C GLU A 133 14.29 -8.87 6.95
N GLY A 134 14.84 -8.53 5.77
CA GLY A 134 14.62 -9.26 4.53
C GLY A 134 13.20 -9.13 3.96
N VAL A 135 12.52 -8.01 4.21
CA VAL A 135 11.16 -7.72 3.72
C VAL A 135 11.15 -6.54 2.76
N ASN A 136 10.07 -6.35 2.00
CA ASN A 136 9.90 -5.20 1.13
C ASN A 136 8.77 -4.30 1.64
N PHE A 137 9.02 -3.00 1.70
CA PHE A 137 8.00 -2.00 1.89
C PHE A 137 7.61 -1.38 0.54
N VAL A 138 6.34 -1.02 0.40
CA VAL A 138 5.83 -0.30 -0.76
C VAL A 138 5.09 0.96 -0.31
N LEU A 139 5.46 2.12 -0.84
CA LEU A 139 4.78 3.39 -0.58
C LEU A 139 3.69 3.61 -1.63
N GLU A 140 2.45 3.72 -1.18
CA GLU A 140 1.27 3.83 -2.02
C GLU A 140 0.85 5.27 -2.30
N ASN A 141 0.49 5.55 -3.55
CA ASN A 141 -0.22 6.77 -3.91
C ASN A 141 -1.74 6.61 -3.72
N LEU A 142 -2.36 7.68 -3.23
CA LEU A 142 -3.80 7.81 -3.01
C LEU A 142 -4.37 8.99 -3.82
N ASN A 143 -5.69 9.15 -3.85
CA ASN A 143 -6.32 10.35 -4.41
C ASN A 143 -6.81 11.28 -3.29
N LEU A 144 -6.59 12.58 -3.45
CA LEU A 144 -7.03 13.61 -2.49
C LEU A 144 -8.47 14.07 -2.75
N ASP A 145 -8.96 13.90 -3.97
CA ASP A 145 -10.22 14.51 -4.42
C ASP A 145 -11.46 13.73 -3.98
N VAL A 146 -11.34 12.41 -3.78
CA VAL A 146 -12.49 11.52 -3.51
C VAL A 146 -12.33 10.78 -2.19
N ASP A 147 -11.24 10.02 -2.04
CA ASP A 147 -11.14 9.00 -0.99
C ASP A 147 -10.29 9.44 0.20
N HIS A 148 -9.20 10.18 -0.04
CA HIS A 148 -8.17 10.44 0.97
C HIS A 148 -7.79 11.93 1.12
N PRO A 149 -8.76 12.85 1.29
CA PRO A 149 -8.45 14.27 1.46
C PRO A 149 -7.52 14.50 2.66
N GLY A 150 -6.48 15.30 2.46
CA GLY A 150 -5.52 15.67 3.50
C GLY A 150 -4.42 14.64 3.81
N VAL A 151 -4.33 13.52 3.07
CA VAL A 151 -3.17 12.62 3.20
C VAL A 151 -1.91 13.28 2.61
N PRO A 152 -0.82 13.45 3.37
CA PRO A 152 0.42 13.99 2.82
C PRO A 152 1.09 12.97 1.89
N PHE A 153 1.78 13.46 0.86
CA PHE A 153 2.49 12.63 -0.13
C PHE A 153 1.59 11.62 -0.86
N ALA A 154 0.30 11.94 -1.04
CA ALA A 154 -0.67 11.03 -1.65
C ALA A 154 -0.47 10.88 -3.16
N ARG A 155 0.06 11.89 -3.87
CA ARG A 155 0.14 11.85 -5.33
C ARG A 155 1.15 10.82 -5.83
N ALA A 156 0.90 10.23 -7.00
CA ALA A 156 1.82 9.29 -7.63
C ALA A 156 3.17 9.93 -7.95
N HIS A 157 3.20 11.20 -8.37
CA HIS A 157 4.44 11.95 -8.48
C HIS A 157 5.15 12.15 -7.14
N ASP A 158 4.42 12.27 -6.03
CA ASP A 158 5.03 12.46 -4.71
C ASP A 158 5.71 11.19 -4.24
N THR A 159 4.99 10.06 -4.31
CA THR A 159 5.53 8.76 -3.91
C THR A 159 6.67 8.33 -4.82
N LEU A 160 6.57 8.55 -6.15
CA LEU A 160 7.66 8.35 -7.08
C LEU A 160 8.90 9.17 -6.71
N ALA A 161 8.74 10.46 -6.39
CA ALA A 161 9.85 11.32 -5.98
C ALA A 161 10.51 10.84 -4.68
N LEU A 162 9.72 10.34 -3.72
CA LEU A 162 10.24 9.82 -2.46
C LEU A 162 11.01 8.51 -2.65
N VAL A 163 10.43 7.51 -3.32
CA VAL A 163 11.08 6.21 -3.49
C VAL A 163 12.29 6.29 -4.44
N SER A 164 12.25 7.16 -5.45
CA SER A 164 13.39 7.36 -6.35
C SER A 164 14.52 8.14 -5.69
N HIS A 165 14.22 8.99 -4.70
CA HIS A 165 15.23 9.65 -3.88
C HIS A 165 15.94 8.67 -2.94
N VAL A 166 15.19 7.81 -2.25
CA VAL A 166 15.75 6.78 -1.34
C VAL A 166 16.48 5.69 -2.12
N ASN A 167 15.92 5.26 -3.26
CA ASN A 167 16.51 4.34 -4.23
C ASN A 167 17.07 3.04 -3.60
N ASN A 168 16.31 2.40 -2.72
CA ASN A 168 16.68 1.15 -2.06
C ASN A 168 15.80 -0.02 -2.57
N PRO A 169 16.34 -1.22 -2.82
CA PRO A 169 15.54 -2.37 -3.27
C PRO A 169 14.41 -2.80 -2.31
N HIS A 170 14.54 -2.51 -1.01
CA HIS A 170 13.57 -2.83 0.04
C HIS A 170 12.50 -1.74 0.27
N LEU A 171 12.55 -0.65 -0.49
CA LEU A 171 11.48 0.35 -0.55
C LEU A 171 11.11 0.64 -2.01
N LYS A 172 9.88 0.29 -2.37
CA LYS A 172 9.34 0.43 -3.72
C LYS A 172 8.06 1.25 -3.72
N MET A 173 7.52 1.52 -4.90
CA MET A 173 6.24 2.17 -5.11
C MET A 173 5.15 1.10 -5.25
N ASN A 174 4.04 1.28 -4.52
CA ASN A 174 2.76 0.70 -4.90
C ASN A 174 2.03 1.74 -5.75
N LEU A 175 1.96 1.49 -7.06
CA LEU A 175 1.27 2.38 -7.98
C LEU A 175 -0.20 1.93 -8.11
N ASP A 176 -1.09 2.51 -7.32
CA ASP A 176 -2.53 2.33 -7.50
C ASP A 176 -3.01 3.23 -8.65
N LEU A 177 -3.46 2.58 -9.73
CA LEU A 177 -3.89 3.26 -10.97
C LEU A 177 -5.29 3.88 -10.86
N TYR A 178 -6.13 3.40 -9.96
CA TYR A 178 -7.42 4.03 -9.66
C TYR A 178 -7.19 5.39 -9.00
N HIS A 179 -6.32 5.44 -7.99
CA HIS A 179 -5.95 6.67 -7.31
C HIS A 179 -5.22 7.63 -8.26
N ALA A 180 -4.27 7.14 -9.04
CA ALA A 180 -3.54 7.96 -10.01
C ALA A 180 -4.45 8.53 -11.12
N GLN A 181 -5.44 7.77 -11.60
CA GLN A 181 -6.35 8.25 -12.65
C GLN A 181 -7.22 9.41 -12.15
N ILE A 182 -7.72 9.33 -10.91
CA ILE A 182 -8.53 10.41 -10.32
C ILE A 182 -7.70 11.67 -10.13
N GLY A 183 -6.50 11.56 -9.56
CA GLY A 183 -5.71 12.72 -9.16
C GLY A 183 -4.89 13.35 -10.29
N GLU A 184 -4.38 12.55 -11.23
CA GLU A 184 -3.31 12.96 -12.14
C GLU A 184 -3.51 12.53 -13.60
N GLY A 185 -4.15 11.38 -13.84
CA GLY A 185 -4.33 10.81 -15.16
C GLY A 185 -3.01 10.44 -15.85
N ASN A 186 -3.00 10.44 -17.18
CA ASN A 186 -1.82 10.15 -18.01
C ASN A 186 -1.07 8.85 -17.61
N LEU A 187 -1.84 7.79 -17.34
CA LEU A 187 -1.34 6.56 -16.70
C LEU A 187 -0.18 5.89 -17.45
N ILE A 188 -0.20 5.89 -18.79
CA ILE A 188 0.86 5.25 -19.58
C ILE A 188 2.22 5.89 -19.27
N SER A 189 2.31 7.22 -19.37
CA SER A 189 3.55 7.93 -19.08
C SER A 189 3.95 7.82 -17.60
N LEU A 190 2.99 7.80 -16.68
CA LEU A 190 3.26 7.61 -15.26
C LEU A 190 3.86 6.22 -14.98
N ILE A 191 3.28 5.17 -15.56
CA ILE A 191 3.79 3.80 -15.46
C ILE A 191 5.21 3.72 -16.02
N GLU A 192 5.43 4.21 -17.26
CA GLU A 192 6.74 4.17 -17.92
C GLU A 192 7.84 4.83 -17.09
N GLN A 193 7.55 5.98 -16.46
CA GLN A 193 8.48 6.69 -15.59
C GLN A 193 8.73 5.95 -14.27
N SER A 194 7.72 5.27 -13.74
CA SER A 194 7.77 4.61 -12.43
C SER A 194 8.36 3.20 -12.48
N LEU A 195 8.45 2.56 -13.65
CA LEU A 195 8.91 1.17 -13.84
C LEU A 195 10.13 0.75 -12.99
N PRO A 196 11.21 1.56 -12.82
CA PRO A 196 12.37 1.15 -12.03
C PRO A 196 12.10 0.97 -10.52
N TRP A 197 11.04 1.63 -10.03
CA TRP A 197 10.70 1.67 -8.61
C TRP A 197 9.37 0.98 -8.27
N ILE A 198 8.61 0.50 -9.25
CA ILE A 198 7.39 -0.26 -9.00
C ILE A 198 7.72 -1.58 -8.29
N GLY A 199 7.08 -1.80 -7.14
CA GLY A 199 7.03 -3.09 -6.45
C GLY A 199 5.64 -3.73 -6.53
N GLU A 200 4.60 -2.91 -6.72
CA GLU A 200 3.22 -3.33 -6.85
C GLU A 200 2.44 -2.37 -7.75
N ILE A 201 1.44 -2.91 -8.45
CA ILE A 201 0.44 -2.11 -9.18
C ILE A 201 -0.93 -2.60 -8.71
N GLN A 202 -1.75 -1.67 -8.25
CA GLN A 202 -3.13 -1.92 -7.89
C GLN A 202 -4.08 -1.32 -8.94
N ILE A 203 -5.20 -1.99 -9.17
CA ILE A 203 -6.16 -1.61 -10.22
C ILE A 203 -7.59 -1.67 -9.68
N ALA A 204 -8.38 -0.68 -10.07
CA ALA A 204 -9.83 -0.65 -9.99
C ALA A 204 -10.31 0.37 -11.03
N ASP A 205 -11.54 0.24 -11.52
CA ASP A 205 -11.98 1.15 -12.56
C ASP A 205 -12.41 2.52 -12.01
N VAL A 206 -12.30 3.54 -12.87
CA VAL A 206 -12.74 4.91 -12.59
C VAL A 206 -13.90 5.26 -13.52
N PRO A 207 -14.97 5.92 -13.02
CA PRO A 207 -15.27 6.17 -11.62
C PRO A 207 -15.84 4.93 -10.90
N GLY A 208 -15.89 4.98 -9.56
CA GLY A 208 -16.68 4.04 -8.75
C GLY A 208 -15.91 2.89 -8.11
N ARG A 209 -14.62 2.71 -8.43
CA ARG A 209 -13.74 1.68 -7.85
C ARG A 209 -14.29 0.26 -8.04
N CYS A 210 -14.91 0.02 -9.20
CA CYS A 210 -15.53 -1.25 -9.58
C CYS A 210 -14.55 -2.15 -10.36
N GLU A 211 -15.05 -3.27 -10.89
CA GLU A 211 -14.25 -4.21 -11.67
C GLU A 211 -13.62 -3.55 -12.92
N PRO A 212 -12.34 -3.85 -13.23
CA PRO A 212 -11.70 -3.40 -14.47
C PRO A 212 -12.53 -3.72 -15.72
N GLY A 213 -12.77 -2.70 -16.56
CA GLY A 213 -13.59 -2.76 -17.78
C GLY A 213 -15.03 -2.23 -17.62
N THR A 214 -15.37 -1.66 -16.45
CA THR A 214 -16.69 -1.07 -16.17
C THR A 214 -16.71 0.46 -16.30
N GLY A 215 -15.55 1.09 -16.37
CA GLY A 215 -15.34 2.53 -16.36
C GLY A 215 -14.53 3.01 -17.57
N GLU A 216 -13.71 4.03 -17.35
CA GLU A 216 -13.01 4.77 -18.39
C GLU A 216 -11.62 4.21 -18.72
N ILE A 217 -11.05 3.36 -17.87
CA ILE A 217 -9.71 2.80 -18.07
C ILE A 217 -9.80 1.50 -18.89
N ASN A 218 -9.03 1.43 -19.99
CA ASN A 218 -8.92 0.22 -20.80
C ASN A 218 -7.71 -0.62 -20.34
N TYR A 219 -7.93 -1.49 -19.34
CA TYR A 219 -6.93 -2.39 -18.74
C TYR A 219 -6.52 -3.56 -19.63
#